data_AF-A0A4W4HAF0-F1
#
_entry.id   AF-A0A4W4HAF0-F1
#
_cell.length_a   1.000
_cell.length_b   1.000
_cell.length_c   1.000
_cell.angle_alpha   90.00
_cell.angle_beta   90.00
_cell.angle_gamma   90.00
#
_symmetry.space_group_name_H-M   'P 1'
#
loop_
_entity.id
_entity.type
_entity.pdbx_description
1 polymer ?
#
loop_
_entity_poly.entity_id
_entity_poly.type
_entity_poly.pdbx_seq_one_letter_code
_entity_poly.pdbx_strand_id
1 'polypeptide(L)'
;MPSFLPQINQNGFQSFFTHFSGAIPDPNANGDIIAPLWTSFNSDLIYYQQVTNGSLLDRATADINSMFPGMHFSASWLFITTWFTASYSTSTGIATFQTVLVSGDEISFLIMNYGGITPTGQPWLSGYLSTSGMYHYMIGEPRPSSLSGSTNVGIPGRWAFRTDGAILGKFFGLVCFSSLFVLPTPIDVLLINVIIFILLNLMISLSLKHFCLHQNDRSELSLLVQLVCLPFSLSHCRNM
;
A
#
# COMPACT_ATOMS: atom_id res chain seq x y z
N MET A 1 6.08 12.95 -3.28
CA MET A 1 4.61 12.77 -3.30
C MET A 1 4.33 11.33 -2.91
N PRO A 2 3.41 11.04 -1.99
CA PRO A 2 2.99 9.66 -1.76
C PRO A 2 2.42 9.07 -3.06
N SER A 3 2.76 7.82 -3.37
CA SER A 3 2.22 7.10 -4.53
C SER A 3 0.84 6.55 -4.21
N PHE A 4 -0.09 6.66 -5.16
CA PHE A 4 -1.44 6.13 -4.97
C PHE A 4 -1.46 4.60 -4.91
N LEU A 5 -0.61 3.91 -5.68
CA LEU A 5 -0.43 2.46 -5.60
C LEU A 5 0.70 2.09 -4.64
N PRO A 6 0.59 0.95 -3.92
CA PRO A 6 1.68 0.43 -3.10
C PRO A 6 2.90 0.14 -3.97
N GLN A 7 4.06 0.68 -3.59
CA GLN A 7 5.33 0.29 -4.16
C GLN A 7 5.74 -1.03 -3.50
N ILE A 8 5.74 -2.11 -4.27
CA ILE A 8 6.12 -3.43 -3.80
C ILE A 8 7.64 -3.54 -3.87
N ASN A 9 8.27 -3.87 -2.74
CA ASN A 9 9.72 -4.05 -2.65
C ASN A 9 10.09 -5.54 -2.60
N GLN A 10 11.17 -5.90 -3.28
CA GLN A 10 11.74 -7.26 -3.24
C GLN A 10 12.15 -7.70 -1.84
N ASN A 11 12.51 -6.76 -0.97
CA ASN A 11 12.92 -7.00 0.41
C ASN A 11 11.73 -7.26 1.36
N GLY A 12 10.55 -7.62 0.82
CA GLY A 12 9.43 -8.13 1.60
C GLY A 12 8.59 -7.08 2.32
N PHE A 13 8.53 -5.87 1.77
CA PHE A 13 7.66 -4.80 2.27
C PHE A 13 7.00 -4.03 1.12
N GLN A 14 5.99 -3.25 1.47
CA GLN A 14 5.27 -2.32 0.60
C GLN A 14 5.34 -0.93 1.21
N SER A 15 5.55 0.09 0.38
CA SER A 15 5.57 1.50 0.82
C SER A 15 4.66 2.38 -0.03
N PHE A 16 4.20 3.49 0.56
CA PHE A 16 3.38 4.50 -0.12
C PHE A 16 4.13 5.78 -0.41
N PHE A 17 5.45 5.75 -0.24
CA PHE A 17 6.34 6.86 -0.53
C PHE A 17 7.31 6.44 -1.63
N THR A 18 7.53 7.37 -2.56
CA THR A 18 8.55 7.23 -3.60
C THR A 18 9.93 7.26 -2.96
N HIS A 19 10.72 6.20 -3.13
CA HIS A 19 12.13 6.05 -2.69
C HIS A 19 12.31 5.58 -1.24
N PHE A 20 11.84 4.37 -0.96
CA PHE A 20 12.29 3.64 0.21
C PHE A 20 13.13 2.42 -0.23
N SER A 21 14.45 2.52 -0.13
CA SER A 21 15.39 1.45 -0.49
C SER A 21 16.21 1.03 0.73
N GLY A 22 15.64 0.19 1.59
CA GLY A 22 16.37 -0.43 2.69
C GLY A 22 16.34 -1.94 2.55
N ALA A 23 17.48 -2.58 2.27
CA ALA A 23 17.62 -4.02 2.53
C ALA A 23 17.71 -4.32 4.03
N ILE A 24 18.07 -3.31 4.82
CA ILE A 24 18.16 -3.35 6.27
C ILE A 24 16.81 -2.88 6.83
N PRO A 25 16.11 -3.72 7.61
CA PRO A 25 14.88 -3.31 8.27
C PRO A 25 15.11 -2.19 9.28
N ASP A 26 14.26 -1.17 9.23
CA ASP A 26 14.27 -0.04 10.15
C ASP A 26 12.89 0.08 10.82
N PRO A 27 12.79 -0.16 12.14
CA PRO A 27 11.52 -0.02 12.87
C PRO A 27 11.06 1.43 12.97
N ASN A 28 11.94 2.40 12.72
CA ASN A 28 11.66 3.83 12.75
C ASN A 28 11.63 4.43 11.33
N ALA A 29 11.50 3.59 10.31
CA ALA A 29 11.44 4.02 8.93
C ALA A 29 10.36 5.10 8.76
N ASN A 30 10.71 6.20 8.10
CA ASN A 30 9.74 7.26 7.83
C ASN A 30 8.85 6.87 6.65
N GLY A 31 7.54 6.87 6.86
CA GLY A 31 6.56 6.64 5.80
C GLY A 31 5.43 5.73 6.24
N ASP A 32 4.58 5.35 5.30
CA ASP A 32 3.61 4.28 5.51
C ASP A 32 4.20 3.01 4.89
N ILE A 33 4.46 2.01 5.73
CA ILE A 33 5.10 0.76 5.34
C ILE A 33 4.30 -0.41 5.89
N ILE A 34 4.08 -1.40 5.02
CA ILE A 34 3.52 -2.70 5.37
C ILE A 34 4.61 -3.74 5.08
N ALA A 35 5.16 -4.34 6.13
CA ALA A 35 6.29 -5.25 6.08
C ALA A 35 5.85 -6.61 6.64
N PRO A 36 5.18 -7.48 5.86
CA PRO A 36 4.88 -8.84 6.31
C PRO A 36 6.15 -9.56 6.76
N LEU A 37 7.24 -9.45 5.99
CA LEU A 37 8.56 -9.91 6.38
C LEU A 37 9.61 -9.06 5.66
N TRP A 38 10.08 -8.01 6.31
CA TRP A 38 11.14 -7.17 5.76
C TRP A 38 12.51 -7.74 6.15
N THR A 39 13.28 -8.16 5.15
CA THR A 39 14.69 -8.56 5.27
C THR A 39 15.36 -8.49 3.90
N SER A 40 16.61 -8.91 3.79
CA SER A 40 17.33 -8.92 2.52
C SER A 40 17.01 -10.18 1.71
N PHE A 41 16.40 -9.98 0.53
CA PHE A 41 16.08 -11.04 -0.44
C PHE A 41 16.78 -10.78 -1.78
N ASN A 42 17.08 -11.86 -2.50
CA ASN A 42 17.60 -11.85 -3.88
C ASN A 42 16.51 -12.13 -4.93
N SER A 43 15.26 -12.32 -4.50
CA SER A 43 14.22 -12.88 -5.36
C SER A 43 13.30 -11.83 -5.98
N ASP A 44 13.00 -12.04 -7.25
CA ASP A 44 12.06 -11.25 -8.06
C ASP A 44 10.67 -11.90 -8.16
N LEU A 45 10.43 -13.04 -7.49
CA LEU A 45 9.17 -13.78 -7.57
C LEU A 45 8.09 -13.18 -6.67
N ILE A 46 7.65 -11.99 -7.08
CA ILE A 46 6.59 -11.24 -6.40
C ILE A 46 5.35 -11.21 -7.30
N TYR A 47 4.26 -11.77 -6.81
CA TYR A 47 2.97 -11.76 -7.50
C TYR A 47 2.04 -10.77 -6.82
N TYR A 48 1.31 -9.97 -7.59
CA TYR A 48 0.25 -9.13 -7.04
C TYR A 48 -1.03 -9.26 -7.85
N GLN A 49 -2.17 -9.11 -7.17
CA GLN A 49 -3.48 -9.16 -7.79
C GLN A 49 -4.41 -8.18 -7.10
N GLN A 50 -5.14 -7.41 -7.91
CA GLN A 50 -6.28 -6.63 -7.45
C GLN A 50 -7.57 -7.38 -7.76
N VAL A 51 -8.50 -7.38 -6.82
CA VAL A 51 -9.80 -8.04 -6.94
C VAL A 51 -10.90 -7.04 -6.62
N THR A 52 -11.86 -6.87 -7.52
CA THR A 52 -13.03 -5.99 -7.36
C THR A 52 -14.35 -6.72 -7.59
N ASN A 53 -14.31 -8.00 -7.97
CA ASN A 53 -15.47 -8.85 -8.13
C ASN A 53 -15.09 -10.33 -7.95
N GLY A 54 -16.11 -11.19 -7.83
CA GLY A 54 -15.94 -12.65 -7.77
C GLY A 54 -15.79 -13.21 -6.35
N SER A 55 -15.71 -14.55 -6.28
CA SER A 55 -15.82 -15.31 -5.02
C SER A 55 -14.70 -15.10 -4.01
N LEU A 56 -13.58 -14.48 -4.42
CA LEU A 56 -12.52 -14.09 -3.49
C LEU A 56 -13.00 -12.99 -2.53
N LEU A 57 -13.90 -12.10 -2.95
CA LEU A 57 -14.51 -11.11 -2.06
C LEU A 57 -15.44 -11.78 -1.04
N ASP A 58 -16.25 -12.75 -1.46
CA ASP A 58 -17.12 -13.51 -0.55
C ASP A 58 -16.31 -14.26 0.50
N ARG A 59 -15.19 -14.87 0.09
CA ARG A 59 -14.26 -15.53 1.01
C ARG A 59 -13.61 -14.55 1.98
N ALA A 60 -13.10 -13.42 1.49
CA ALA A 60 -12.52 -12.39 2.35
C ALA A 60 -13.55 -11.84 3.36
N THR A 61 -14.79 -11.68 2.92
CA THR A 61 -15.93 -11.28 3.77
C THR A 61 -16.16 -12.29 4.90
N ALA A 62 -16.26 -13.57 4.56
CA ALA A 62 -16.45 -14.63 5.55
C ALA A 62 -15.27 -14.72 6.53
N ASP A 63 -14.03 -14.68 6.03
CA ASP A 63 -12.81 -14.73 6.83
C ASP A 63 -12.77 -13.56 7.83
N ILE A 64 -13.00 -12.32 7.38
CA ILE A 64 -13.00 -11.13 8.25
C ILE A 64 -14.08 -11.22 9.32
N ASN A 65 -15.32 -11.55 8.94
CA ASN A 65 -16.42 -11.64 9.91
C ASN A 65 -16.19 -12.77 10.94
N SER A 66 -15.44 -13.82 10.58
CA SER A 66 -15.01 -14.86 11.51
C SER A 66 -13.88 -14.41 12.44
N MET A 67 -12.88 -13.68 11.92
CA MET A 67 -11.73 -13.22 12.71
C MET A 67 -12.09 -12.05 13.65
N PHE A 68 -13.10 -11.26 13.30
CA PHE A 68 -13.54 -10.08 14.04
C PHE A 68 -15.04 -10.15 14.34
N PRO A 69 -15.46 -10.99 15.31
CA PRO A 69 -16.87 -11.19 15.62
C PRO A 69 -17.54 -9.91 16.13
N GLY A 70 -18.82 -9.74 15.81
CA GLY A 70 -19.62 -8.58 16.23
C GLY A 70 -19.58 -7.40 15.26
N MET A 71 -18.90 -7.56 14.11
CA MET A 71 -18.94 -6.59 13.01
C MET A 71 -19.71 -7.17 11.82
N HIS A 72 -20.39 -6.30 11.08
CA HIS A 72 -21.00 -6.65 9.79
C HIS A 72 -20.16 -6.05 8.67
N PHE A 73 -19.23 -6.84 8.14
CA PHE A 73 -18.34 -6.41 7.07
C PHE A 73 -18.71 -7.10 5.75
N SER A 74 -18.51 -6.40 4.64
CA SER A 74 -18.58 -6.93 3.27
C SER A 74 -17.42 -6.39 2.45
N ALA A 75 -16.56 -7.27 1.95
CA ALA A 75 -15.41 -6.87 1.13
C ALA A 75 -15.88 -6.43 -0.26
N SER A 76 -15.41 -5.28 -0.71
CA SER A 76 -15.62 -4.79 -2.09
C SER A 76 -14.32 -4.74 -2.90
N TRP A 77 -13.17 -4.84 -2.23
CA TRP A 77 -11.88 -4.79 -2.89
C TRP A 77 -10.80 -5.55 -2.10
N LEU A 78 -9.90 -6.19 -2.85
CA LEU A 78 -8.67 -6.79 -2.33
C LEU A 78 -7.46 -6.33 -3.14
N PHE A 79 -6.33 -6.19 -2.45
CA PHE A 79 -5.01 -6.18 -3.06
C PHE A 79 -4.12 -7.19 -2.38
N ILE A 80 -3.76 -8.22 -3.13
CA ILE A 80 -2.98 -9.35 -2.65
C ILE A 80 -1.57 -9.18 -3.19
N THR A 81 -0.55 -9.35 -2.35
CA THR A 81 0.85 -9.41 -2.77
C THR A 81 1.53 -10.59 -2.12
N THR A 82 2.17 -11.43 -2.92
CA THR A 82 2.78 -12.68 -2.49
C THR A 82 4.25 -12.68 -2.89
N TRP A 83 5.13 -12.83 -1.91
CA TRP A 83 6.53 -13.16 -2.13
C TRP A 83 6.62 -14.68 -2.08
N PHE A 84 6.76 -15.31 -3.23
CA PHE A 84 6.71 -16.76 -3.35
C PHE A 84 8.12 -17.33 -3.44
N THR A 85 8.48 -18.23 -2.52
CA THR A 85 9.80 -18.86 -2.49
C THR A 85 10.97 -17.86 -2.57
N ALA A 86 10.81 -16.70 -1.93
CA ALA A 86 11.79 -15.63 -1.98
C ALA A 86 13.09 -16.05 -1.28
N SER A 87 14.20 -16.08 -2.01
CA SER A 87 15.52 -16.48 -1.53
C SER A 87 16.21 -15.38 -0.73
N TYR A 88 16.73 -15.72 0.45
CA TYR A 88 17.53 -14.79 1.25
C TYR A 88 18.81 -14.39 0.53
N SER A 89 19.28 -13.16 0.75
CA SER A 89 20.52 -12.69 0.11
C SER A 89 21.76 -13.47 0.53
N THR A 90 21.75 -13.97 1.78
CA THR A 90 22.76 -14.90 2.33
C THR A 90 22.67 -16.32 1.77
N SER A 91 21.70 -16.64 0.91
CA SER A 91 21.46 -18.01 0.38
C SER A 91 21.23 -19.07 1.47
N THR A 92 20.77 -18.64 2.65
CA THR A 92 20.52 -19.51 3.81
C THR A 92 19.18 -20.25 3.75
N GLY A 93 18.31 -19.87 2.81
CA GLY A 93 16.98 -20.45 2.68
C GLY A 93 16.04 -19.59 1.88
N ILE A 94 14.75 -19.93 1.97
CA ILE A 94 13.65 -19.24 1.29
C ILE A 94 12.52 -18.91 2.28
N ALA A 95 11.70 -17.93 1.91
CA ALA A 95 10.48 -17.57 2.61
C ALA A 95 9.31 -17.42 1.63
N THR A 96 8.12 -17.88 2.04
CA THR A 96 6.87 -17.61 1.33
C THR A 96 5.90 -16.89 2.26
N PHE A 97 5.43 -15.72 1.86
CA PHE A 97 4.53 -14.89 2.66
C PHE A 97 3.69 -13.98 1.76
N GLN A 98 2.61 -13.45 2.31
CA GLN A 98 1.63 -12.67 1.57
C GLN A 98 1.04 -11.56 2.43
N THR A 99 0.75 -10.42 1.81
CA THR A 99 -0.17 -9.42 2.33
C THR A 99 -1.48 -9.46 1.56
N VAL A 100 -2.59 -9.27 2.28
CA VAL A 100 -3.91 -9.02 1.70
C VAL A 100 -4.46 -7.77 2.34
N LEU A 101 -4.64 -6.74 1.52
CA LEU A 101 -5.33 -5.54 1.90
C LEU A 101 -6.79 -5.72 1.51
N VAL A 102 -7.68 -5.53 2.44
CA VAL A 102 -9.12 -5.75 2.28
C VAL A 102 -9.81 -4.42 2.58
N SER A 103 -10.74 -4.00 1.73
CA SER A 103 -11.59 -2.85 2.02
C SER A 103 -13.05 -3.12 1.65
N GLY A 104 -13.94 -2.49 2.40
CA GLY A 104 -15.39 -2.49 2.21
C GLY A 104 -15.99 -1.27 2.91
N ASP A 105 -16.78 -0.48 2.18
CA ASP A 105 -17.39 0.76 2.65
C ASP A 105 -16.42 1.79 3.23
N GLU A 106 -16.29 1.89 4.56
CA GLU A 106 -15.32 2.75 5.26
C GLU A 106 -14.37 1.94 6.16
N ILE A 107 -14.45 0.61 6.07
CA ILE A 107 -13.71 -0.34 6.91
C ILE A 107 -12.63 -1.03 6.08
N SER A 108 -11.45 -1.20 6.68
CA SER A 108 -10.32 -1.83 6.01
C SER A 108 -9.49 -2.72 6.93
N PHE A 109 -8.88 -3.74 6.34
CA PHE A 109 -8.06 -4.70 7.05
C PHE A 109 -6.76 -4.99 6.31
N LEU A 110 -5.74 -5.26 7.10
CA LEU A 110 -4.46 -5.82 6.68
C LEU A 110 -4.37 -7.25 7.20
N ILE A 111 -4.23 -8.21 6.29
CA ILE A 111 -3.93 -9.60 6.62
C ILE A 111 -2.51 -9.91 6.15
N MET A 112 -1.74 -10.58 6.99
CA MET A 112 -0.44 -11.15 6.67
C MET A 112 -0.53 -12.66 6.81
N ASN A 113 -0.22 -13.38 5.73
CA ASN A 113 -0.19 -14.84 5.71
C ASN A 113 1.26 -15.31 5.56
N TYR A 114 1.67 -16.27 6.37
CA TYR A 114 3.00 -16.84 6.40
C TYR A 114 2.93 -18.32 6.01
N GLY A 115 3.61 -18.66 4.93
CA GLY A 115 3.81 -20.04 4.48
C GLY A 115 5.08 -20.63 5.12
N GLY A 116 5.87 -21.36 4.34
CA GLY A 116 7.18 -21.85 4.80
C GLY A 116 8.21 -20.72 4.88
N ILE A 117 8.79 -20.50 6.07
CA ILE A 117 9.85 -19.52 6.30
C ILE A 117 11.06 -20.23 6.93
N THR A 118 12.19 -20.21 6.24
CA THR A 118 13.43 -20.80 6.74
C THR A 118 14.04 -19.91 7.82
N PRO A 119 14.58 -20.45 8.92
CA PRO A 119 15.35 -19.66 9.88
C PRO A 119 16.52 -18.95 9.19
N THR A 120 16.80 -17.70 9.58
CA THR A 120 17.94 -16.93 9.07
C THR A 120 18.56 -16.08 10.16
N GLY A 121 19.84 -15.76 10.01
CA GLY A 121 20.58 -14.82 10.88
C GLY A 121 20.54 -13.37 10.39
N GLN A 122 19.87 -13.10 9.25
CA GLN A 122 19.71 -11.75 8.75
C GLN A 122 18.83 -10.91 9.69
N PRO A 123 19.10 -9.59 9.81
CA PRO A 123 18.14 -8.67 10.39
C PRO A 123 16.80 -8.80 9.70
N TRP A 124 15.72 -8.83 10.48
CA TRP A 124 14.38 -8.99 9.97
C TRP A 124 13.40 -8.19 10.82
N LEU A 125 12.26 -7.88 10.23
CA LEU A 125 11.18 -7.16 10.87
C LEU A 125 9.86 -7.62 10.29
N SER A 126 8.80 -7.59 11.09
CA SER A 126 7.46 -7.92 10.65
C SER A 126 6.45 -7.01 11.32
N GLY A 127 5.54 -6.44 10.55
CA GLY A 127 4.57 -5.47 11.05
C GLY A 127 4.22 -4.38 10.04
N TYR A 128 3.61 -3.31 10.53
CA TYR A 128 3.28 -2.13 9.74
C TYR A 128 3.50 -0.87 10.58
N LEU A 129 3.73 0.24 9.88
CA LEU A 129 3.96 1.55 10.48
C LEU A 129 3.38 2.63 9.59
N SER A 130 2.87 3.70 10.20
CA SER A 130 2.34 4.87 9.51
C SER A 130 3.16 6.12 9.85
N THR A 131 3.22 7.03 8.89
CA THR A 131 3.98 8.29 8.93
C THR A 131 3.63 9.17 10.14
N SER A 132 2.39 9.11 10.63
CA SER A 132 1.98 9.87 11.82
C SER A 132 2.45 9.23 13.13
N GLY A 133 3.02 8.02 13.10
CA GLY A 133 3.34 7.19 14.26
C GLY A 133 2.10 6.65 14.99
N MET A 134 0.90 7.19 14.72
CA MET A 134 -0.34 6.85 15.43
C MET A 134 -0.78 5.41 15.19
N TYR A 135 -0.45 4.84 14.02
CA TYR A 135 -0.80 3.48 13.66
C TYR A 135 0.45 2.69 13.33
N HIS A 136 0.87 1.84 14.26
CA HIS A 136 1.96 0.90 14.05
C HIS A 136 1.70 -0.38 14.84
N TYR A 137 2.21 -1.50 14.34
CA TYR A 137 2.24 -2.75 15.06
C TYR A 137 3.45 -3.57 14.62
N MET A 138 4.18 -4.12 15.59
CA MET A 138 5.36 -4.94 15.37
C MET A 138 5.09 -6.35 15.88
N ILE A 139 5.26 -7.36 15.04
CA ILE A 139 5.12 -8.75 15.43
C ILE A 139 6.41 -9.19 16.14
N GLY A 140 6.32 -9.35 17.46
CA GLY A 140 7.45 -9.64 18.35
C GLY A 140 7.84 -11.12 18.43
N GLU A 141 7.86 -11.85 17.32
CA GLU A 141 8.33 -13.24 17.30
C GLU A 141 9.86 -13.31 17.47
N PRO A 142 10.42 -14.37 18.08
CA PRO A 142 11.86 -14.47 18.32
C PRO A 142 12.66 -14.81 17.05
N ARG A 143 12.01 -15.39 16.04
CA ARG A 143 12.62 -15.81 14.76
C ARG A 143 11.60 -15.63 13.64
N PRO A 144 12.03 -15.37 12.39
CA PRO A 144 11.10 -15.22 11.28
C PRO A 144 10.36 -16.52 10.97
N SER A 145 10.96 -17.69 11.22
CA SER A 145 10.32 -19.00 11.07
C SER A 145 9.16 -19.22 12.06
N SER A 146 9.11 -18.50 13.18
CA SER A 146 8.00 -18.59 14.13
C SER A 146 6.72 -17.97 13.60
N LEU A 147 6.82 -17.03 12.63
CA LEU A 147 5.67 -16.37 12.01
C LEU A 147 4.71 -17.37 11.34
N SER A 148 5.24 -18.48 10.80
CA SER A 148 4.44 -19.55 10.19
C SER A 148 3.51 -20.27 11.18
N GLY A 149 3.80 -20.20 12.49
CA GLY A 149 3.01 -20.83 13.54
C GLY A 149 2.27 -19.84 14.44
N SER A 150 2.71 -18.59 14.52
CA SER A 150 2.09 -17.58 15.37
C SER A 150 0.89 -16.89 14.72
N THR A 151 0.05 -16.26 15.54
CA THR A 151 -1.19 -15.61 15.11
C THR A 151 -1.78 -14.73 16.20
N ASN A 152 -2.54 -13.71 15.81
CA ASN A 152 -3.41 -12.94 16.70
C ASN A 152 -4.91 -13.24 16.52
N VAL A 153 -5.27 -14.06 15.53
CA VAL A 153 -6.66 -14.36 15.15
C VAL A 153 -7.01 -15.86 15.24
N GLY A 154 -6.12 -16.66 15.84
CA GLY A 154 -6.36 -18.09 16.08
C GLY A 154 -6.15 -18.99 14.85
N ILE A 155 -5.60 -18.46 13.76
CA ILE A 155 -5.27 -19.20 12.54
C ILE A 155 -3.74 -19.21 12.40
N PRO A 156 -3.05 -20.36 12.57
CA PRO A 156 -1.59 -20.43 12.48
C PRO A 156 -1.05 -19.81 11.21
N GLY A 157 -0.03 -18.96 11.33
CA GLY A 157 0.57 -18.29 10.19
C GLY A 157 -0.23 -17.10 9.66
N ARG A 158 -1.33 -16.71 10.31
CA ARG A 158 -2.15 -15.56 9.91
C ARG A 158 -2.18 -14.51 10.99
N TRP A 159 -1.84 -13.30 10.59
CA TRP A 159 -2.02 -12.10 11.39
C TRP A 159 -3.01 -11.17 10.68
N ALA A 160 -3.97 -10.61 11.40
CA ALA A 160 -4.93 -9.69 10.81
C ALA A 160 -5.16 -8.47 11.71
N PHE A 161 -5.27 -7.30 11.09
CA PHE A 161 -5.42 -6.02 11.77
C PHE A 161 -6.51 -5.20 11.09
N ARG A 162 -7.36 -4.57 11.88
CA ARG A 162 -8.27 -3.53 11.40
C ARG A 162 -7.48 -2.22 11.29
N THR A 163 -7.58 -1.55 10.14
CA THR A 163 -6.69 -0.43 9.76
C THR A 163 -7.44 0.76 9.17
N ASP A 164 -8.69 0.96 9.58
CA ASP A 164 -9.53 2.09 9.16
C ASP A 164 -8.80 3.43 9.32
N GLY A 165 -8.90 4.29 8.32
CA GLY A 165 -8.34 5.65 8.37
C GLY A 165 -6.80 5.75 8.50
N ALA A 166 -6.08 4.63 8.58
CA ALA A 166 -4.62 4.57 8.70
C ALA A 166 -3.97 4.47 7.31
N ILE A 167 -2.99 3.57 7.15
CA ILE A 167 -2.34 3.26 5.88
C ILE A 167 -3.38 2.94 4.78
N LEU A 168 -4.46 2.23 5.16
CA LEU A 168 -5.54 1.84 4.25
C LEU A 168 -6.63 2.90 4.01
N GLY A 169 -6.70 3.94 4.85
CA GLY A 169 -7.48 5.15 4.53
C GLY A 169 -7.03 5.82 3.23
N LYS A 170 -5.74 5.69 2.88
CA LYS A 170 -5.19 6.16 1.60
C LYS A 170 -5.57 5.25 0.42
N PHE A 171 -5.85 3.98 0.66
CA PHE A 171 -6.33 3.04 -0.35
C PHE A 171 -7.80 3.25 -0.74
N PHE A 172 -8.64 3.80 0.15
CA PHE A 172 -10.02 4.15 -0.21
C PHE A 172 -10.09 5.11 -1.41
N GLY A 173 -9.10 6.00 -1.56
CA GLY A 173 -8.96 6.82 -2.76
C GLY A 173 -8.83 5.99 -4.04
N LEU A 174 -8.05 4.89 -4.02
CA LEU A 174 -7.90 4.00 -5.17
C LEU A 174 -9.20 3.27 -5.54
N VAL A 175 -9.95 2.80 -4.54
CA VAL A 175 -11.22 2.09 -4.76
C VAL A 175 -12.24 3.02 -5.39
N CYS A 176 -12.35 4.26 -4.92
CA CYS A 176 -13.24 5.27 -5.51
C CYS A 176 -12.87 5.55 -6.98
N PHE A 177 -11.58 5.65 -7.29
CA PHE A 177 -11.11 5.81 -8.66
C PHE A 177 -11.39 4.58 -9.53
N SER A 178 -11.05 3.35 -9.11
CA SER A 178 -11.31 2.16 -9.93
C SER A 178 -12.81 1.87 -10.13
N SER A 179 -13.63 2.21 -9.15
CA SER A 179 -15.10 2.06 -9.21
C SER A 179 -15.76 3.08 -10.13
N LEU A 180 -15.20 4.31 -10.23
CA LEU A 180 -15.65 5.31 -11.19
C LEU A 180 -15.40 4.91 -12.66
N PHE A 181 -14.49 3.95 -12.91
CA PHE A 181 -14.12 3.50 -14.26
C PHE A 181 -14.77 2.17 -14.67
N VAL A 182 -15.68 1.61 -13.88
CA VAL A 182 -16.52 0.47 -14.33
C VAL A 182 -17.58 1.00 -15.29
N LEU A 183 -17.17 1.31 -16.53
CA LEU A 183 -18.13 1.58 -17.60
C LEU A 183 -18.66 0.25 -18.15
N PRO A 184 -19.98 0.10 -18.30
CA PRO A 184 -20.53 -1.02 -19.01
C PRO A 184 -20.21 -0.83 -20.50
N THR A 185 -19.65 -1.87 -21.13
CA THR A 185 -19.44 -2.06 -22.59
C THR A 185 -18.15 -1.48 -23.21
N PRO A 186 -17.66 -2.05 -24.34
CA PRO A 186 -16.34 -1.76 -24.87
C PRO A 186 -16.38 -0.46 -25.67
N ILE A 187 -15.86 0.62 -25.08
CA ILE A 187 -15.62 1.89 -25.79
C ILE A 187 -14.11 2.06 -25.96
N ASP A 188 -13.72 2.43 -27.17
CA ASP A 188 -12.37 2.46 -27.72
C ASP A 188 -11.28 3.03 -26.78
N VAL A 189 -10.17 2.31 -26.72
CA VAL A 189 -8.95 2.58 -25.93
C VAL A 189 -8.40 4.01 -26.12
N LEU A 190 -8.72 4.68 -27.23
CA LEU A 190 -8.36 6.07 -27.48
C LEU A 190 -9.13 7.06 -26.58
N LEU A 191 -10.42 6.82 -26.36
CA LEU A 191 -11.26 7.70 -25.53
C LEU A 191 -10.86 7.60 -24.05
N ILE A 192 -10.42 6.41 -23.62
CA ILE A 192 -9.93 6.14 -22.27
C ILE A 192 -8.69 6.99 -21.95
N ASN A 193 -7.70 7.03 -22.85
CA ASN A 193 -6.49 7.84 -22.65
C ASN A 193 -6.81 9.34 -22.61
N VAL A 194 -7.78 9.80 -23.41
CA VAL A 194 -8.23 11.19 -23.42
C VAL A 194 -8.95 11.56 -22.13
N ILE A 195 -9.83 10.70 -21.60
CA ILE A 195 -10.54 10.95 -20.34
C ILE A 195 -9.59 10.94 -19.15
N ILE A 196 -8.65 9.99 -19.09
CA ILE A 196 -7.61 9.96 -18.06
C ILE A 196 -6.77 11.25 -18.09
N PHE A 197 -6.37 11.70 -19.28
CA PHE A 197 -5.61 12.92 -19.45
C PHE A 197 -6.39 14.16 -19.02
N ILE A 198 -7.68 14.26 -19.38
CA ILE A 198 -8.55 15.37 -18.98
C ILE A 198 -8.74 15.39 -17.46
N LEU A 199 -8.97 14.24 -16.83
CA LEU A 199 -9.15 14.14 -15.38
C LEU A 199 -7.86 14.45 -14.60
N LEU A 200 -6.70 14.00 -15.08
CA LEU A 200 -5.41 14.39 -14.51
C LEU A 200 -5.22 15.91 -14.56
N ASN A 201 -5.53 16.54 -15.71
CA ASN A 201 -5.43 17.99 -15.86
C ASN A 201 -6.45 18.74 -14.99
N LEU A 202 -7.66 18.22 -14.83
CA LEU A 202 -8.67 18.81 -13.96
C LEU A 202 -8.26 18.74 -12.49
N MET A 203 -7.66 17.63 -12.07
CA MET A 203 -7.11 17.44 -10.73
C MET A 203 -5.94 18.38 -10.44
N ILE A 204 -5.03 18.54 -11.40
CA ILE A 204 -3.95 19.54 -11.32
C ILE A 204 -4.55 20.96 -11.22
N SER A 205 -5.59 21.27 -11.99
CA SER A 205 -6.28 22.56 -11.96
C SER A 205 -7.00 22.83 -10.63
N LEU A 206 -7.66 21.83 -10.05
CA LEU A 206 -8.32 21.91 -8.75
C LEU A 206 -7.30 22.10 -7.61
N SER A 207 -6.17 21.39 -7.68
CA SER A 207 -5.06 21.56 -6.75
C SER A 207 -4.42 22.96 -6.86
N LEU A 208 -4.30 23.50 -8.08
CA LEU A 208 -3.84 24.87 -8.33
C LEU A 208 -4.85 25.92 -7.85
N LYS A 209 -6.16 25.69 -8.03
CA LYS A 209 -7.21 26.58 -7.51
C LYS A 209 -7.25 26.59 -5.98
N HIS A 210 -7.10 25.44 -5.33
CA HIS A 210 -6.99 25.36 -3.87
C HIS A 210 -5.74 26.09 -3.36
N PHE A 211 -4.61 25.98 -4.08
CA PHE A 211 -3.38 26.72 -3.78
C PHE A 211 -3.56 28.24 -3.95
N CYS A 212 -4.24 28.70 -5.00
CA CYS A 212 -4.54 30.12 -5.20
C CYS A 212 -5.54 30.68 -4.17
N LEU A 213 -6.51 29.89 -3.70
CA LEU A 213 -7.46 30.31 -2.67
C LEU A 213 -6.80 30.50 -1.30
N HIS A 214 -5.72 29.75 -1.02
CA HIS A 214 -4.95 29.87 0.22
C HIS A 214 -3.81 30.91 0.17
N GLN A 215 -3.56 31.55 -0.99
CA GLN A 215 -2.52 32.59 -1.12
C GLN A 215 -2.88 33.97 -0.54
N ASN A 216 -4.08 34.14 0.03
CA ASN A 216 -4.48 35.43 0.61
C ASN A 216 -4.09 35.61 2.08
N ASP A 217 -3.42 34.63 2.70
CA ASP A 217 -2.94 34.74 4.07
C ASP A 217 -1.40 34.76 4.09
N ARG A 218 -0.83 35.96 3.98
CA ARG A 218 0.62 36.18 4.01
C ARG A 218 1.14 36.04 5.44
N SER A 219 1.58 34.85 5.85
CA SER A 219 2.65 34.75 6.86
C SER A 219 3.38 33.43 6.98
N GLU A 220 3.07 32.37 6.23
CA GLU A 220 3.95 31.19 6.20
C GLU A 220 3.99 30.62 4.79
N LEU A 221 5.15 30.60 4.14
CA LEU A 221 5.49 29.76 2.97
C LEU A 221 6.89 30.13 2.44
N SER A 222 7.93 30.02 3.27
CA SER A 222 9.32 29.93 2.80
C SER A 222 9.72 28.52 2.36
N LEU A 223 8.79 27.55 2.35
CA LEU A 223 9.14 26.12 2.17
C LEU A 223 8.63 25.44 0.90
N LEU A 224 7.84 26.10 0.05
CA LEU A 224 7.25 25.45 -1.14
C LEU A 224 7.92 25.84 -2.47
N VAL A 225 8.98 26.66 -2.42
CA VAL A 225 9.65 27.22 -3.61
C VAL A 225 10.79 26.33 -4.17
N GLN A 226 11.10 25.17 -3.58
CA GLN A 226 12.31 24.41 -3.95
C GLN A 226 12.15 23.09 -4.71
N LEU A 227 10.95 22.65 -5.12
CA LEU A 227 10.83 21.31 -5.73
C LEU A 227 10.11 21.19 -7.08
N VAL A 228 9.83 22.29 -7.78
CA VAL A 228 9.39 22.21 -9.19
C VAL A 228 10.03 23.31 -10.05
N CYS A 229 11.35 23.45 -9.99
CA CYS A 229 12.15 24.15 -11.01
C CYS A 229 13.33 23.22 -11.33
N LEU A 230 13.71 22.81 -12.55
CA LEU A 230 13.41 23.00 -13.98
C LEU A 230 14.27 21.90 -14.71
N PRO A 231 14.23 21.65 -16.05
CA PRO A 231 13.69 22.50 -17.10
C PRO A 231 12.81 21.81 -18.16
N PHE A 232 11.70 22.47 -18.50
CA PHE A 232 11.31 22.56 -19.91
C PHE A 232 11.19 24.05 -20.24
N SER A 233 12.12 24.53 -21.06
CA SER A 233 12.03 25.78 -21.84
C SER A 233 10.85 25.61 -22.82
N LEU A 234 9.96 26.55 -23.13
CA LEU A 234 10.17 27.93 -23.58
C LEU A 234 8.81 28.67 -23.60
N SER A 235 8.86 29.96 -23.24
CA SER A 235 8.10 31.09 -23.82
C SER A 235 6.56 31.01 -24.00
N HIS A 236 5.81 31.73 -23.17
CA HIS A 236 5.02 32.93 -23.52
C HIS A 236 3.91 33.16 -22.47
N CYS A 237 4.11 34.12 -21.57
CA CYS A 237 2.99 34.82 -20.94
C CYS A 237 3.34 36.32 -20.94
N ARG A 238 2.75 37.05 -21.89
CA ARG A 238 2.68 38.50 -21.88
C ARG A 238 1.22 38.86 -21.53
N ASN A 239 1.05 39.40 -20.33
CA ASN A 239 0.02 40.30 -19.79
C ASN A 239 -1.44 40.20 -20.27
N MET A 240 -2.33 39.95 -19.31
CA MET A 240 -3.26 40.98 -18.81
C MET A 240 -3.14 41.07 -17.29
#